data_AF-A0A9D1THY1-F1
#
_entry.id   AF-A0A9D1THY1-F1
#
_cell.length_a   1.000
_cell.length_b   1.000
_cell.length_c   1.000
_cell.angle_alpha   90.00
_cell.angle_beta   90.00
_cell.angle_gamma   90.00
#
_symmetry.space_group_name_H-M   'P 1'
#
loop_
_entity.id
_entity.type
_entity.pdbx_description
1 polymer ?
#
loop_
_entity_poly.entity_id
_entity_poly.type
_entity_poly.pdbx_seq_one_letter_code
_entity_poly.pdbx_strand_id
1 'polypeptide(L)'
;MKNSEFERPDLYLYEQNQEDEYLDFSCLYEPKCEPCQCCGAEIPINISVCPVCSWEYDEKSNNDEHYPSEQNKGISLCEAKLNFGVFANAYPPILWEK
;
A
#
# COMPACT_ATOMS: atom_id res chain seq x y z
N MET A 1 29.36 -19.44 -37.18
CA MET A 1 28.41 -18.33 -37.36
C MET A 1 28.11 -17.80 -35.97
N LYS A 2 28.57 -16.59 -35.66
CA LYS A 2 28.42 -15.98 -34.33
C LYS A 2 27.11 -15.20 -34.32
N ASN A 3 26.23 -15.51 -33.37
CA ASN A 3 24.94 -14.84 -33.18
C ASN A 3 25.19 -13.38 -32.81
N SER A 4 24.82 -12.45 -33.71
CA SER A 4 25.01 -11.00 -33.55
C SER A 4 23.70 -10.27 -33.21
N GLU A 5 22.82 -10.86 -32.41
CA GLU A 5 21.48 -10.31 -32.15
C GLU A 5 21.21 -10.02 -30.67
N PHE A 6 22.24 -9.86 -29.85
CA PHE A 6 22.06 -9.53 -28.43
C PHE A 6 23.13 -8.58 -27.87
N GLU A 7 23.66 -7.68 -28.69
CA GLU A 7 24.39 -6.52 -28.16
C GLU A 7 23.39 -5.36 -28.07
N ARG A 8 23.23 -4.84 -26.84
CA ARG A 8 22.39 -3.68 -26.48
C ARG A 8 23.32 -2.48 -26.28
N PRO A 9 23.78 -1.83 -27.37
CA PRO A 9 24.77 -0.77 -27.28
C PRO A 9 24.30 0.46 -26.51
N ASP A 10 22.99 0.56 -26.25
CA ASP A 10 22.36 1.54 -25.37
C ASP A 10 22.78 1.40 -23.89
N LEU A 11 23.21 0.22 -23.45
CA LEU A 11 23.68 0.00 -22.07
C LEU A 11 25.12 0.50 -21.84
N TYR A 12 25.98 0.52 -22.86
CA TYR A 12 27.37 0.96 -22.71
C TYR A 12 27.50 2.46 -22.38
N LEU A 13 26.47 3.26 -22.70
CA LEU A 13 26.43 4.68 -22.36
C LEU A 13 26.16 4.92 -20.86
N TYR A 14 25.51 3.96 -20.18
CA TYR A 14 25.25 4.03 -18.73
C TYR A 14 26.46 3.59 -17.90
N GLU A 15 27.24 2.64 -18.40
CA GLU A 15 28.39 2.08 -17.67
C GLU A 15 29.58 3.05 -17.56
N GLN A 16 29.66 4.09 -18.40
CA GLN A 16 30.78 5.05 -18.38
C GLN A 16 30.62 6.19 -17.37
N ASN A 17 29.49 6.32 -16.68
CA ASN A 17 29.22 7.42 -15.74
C ASN A 17 28.67 6.97 -14.37
N GLN A 18 28.79 5.69 -14.01
CA GLN A 18 28.39 5.21 -12.69
C GLN A 18 29.60 5.17 -11.75
N GLU A 19 29.95 6.33 -11.19
CA GLU A 19 30.40 6.32 -9.80
C GLU A 19 29.19 5.84 -8.99
N ASP A 20 29.31 4.69 -8.32
CA ASP A 20 28.27 4.05 -7.52
C ASP A 20 27.93 4.90 -6.28
N GLU A 21 27.38 6.10 -6.48
CA GLU A 21 26.69 6.83 -5.44
C GLU A 21 25.34 6.12 -5.24
N TYR A 22 25.34 5.11 -4.36
CA TYR A 22 24.13 4.57 -3.77
C TYR A 22 23.36 5.76 -3.20
N LEU A 23 22.39 6.28 -3.96
CA LEU A 23 21.45 7.26 -3.47
C LEU A 23 20.68 6.58 -2.33
N ASP A 24 21.08 6.89 -1.10
CA ASP A 24 20.42 6.46 0.10
C ASP A 24 19.05 7.15 0.16
N PHE A 25 18.05 6.50 -0.44
CA PHE A 25 16.66 6.96 -0.40
C PHE A 25 16.04 6.79 1.00
N SER A 26 16.76 6.30 2.01
CA SER A 26 16.23 6.17 3.38
C SER A 26 15.82 7.52 3.99
N CYS A 27 16.38 8.64 3.49
CA CYS A 27 16.00 10.00 3.88
C CYS A 27 14.90 10.63 3.01
N LEU A 28 14.33 9.92 2.03
CA LEU A 28 13.31 10.45 1.14
C LEU A 28 11.91 10.15 1.69
N TYR A 29 11.49 11.04 2.60
CA TYR A 29 10.11 11.25 3.04
C TYR A 29 9.51 10.09 3.85
N GLU A 30 9.49 10.22 5.18
CA GLU A 30 8.55 9.45 6.00
C GLU A 30 7.15 10.05 5.76
N PRO A 31 6.25 9.39 5.01
CA PRO A 31 4.89 9.89 4.90
C PRO A 31 4.29 9.87 6.31
N LYS A 32 3.63 10.96 6.70
CA LYS A 32 2.80 10.91 7.92
C LYS A 32 1.78 9.78 7.73
N CYS A 33 1.66 8.94 8.73
CA CYS A 33 0.74 7.80 8.74
C CYS A 33 -0.26 7.93 9.89
N GLU A 34 -1.45 7.38 9.69
CA GLU A 34 -2.49 7.22 10.70
C GLU A 34 -2.93 5.75 10.77
N PRO A 35 -3.32 5.24 11.94
CA PRO A 35 -3.82 3.88 12.05
C PRO A 35 -5.20 3.75 11.40
N CYS A 36 -5.39 2.71 10.60
CA CYS A 36 -6.68 2.33 10.05
C CYS A 36 -7.67 2.04 11.17
N GLN A 37 -8.86 2.66 11.11
CA GLN A 37 -9.90 2.48 12.13
C GLN A 37 -10.51 1.09 12.16
N CYS A 38 -10.41 0.35 11.05
CA CYS A 38 -10.91 -1.01 10.92
C CYS A 38 -9.85 -2.05 11.35
N CYS A 39 -8.67 -2.05 10.72
CA CYS A 39 -7.66 -3.11 10.93
C CYS A 39 -6.43 -2.70 11.74
N GLY A 40 -6.25 -1.41 12.03
CA GLY A 40 -5.10 -0.89 12.77
C GLY A 40 -3.80 -0.72 11.97
N ALA A 41 -3.75 -1.10 10.68
CA ALA A 41 -2.57 -0.89 9.85
C ALA A 41 -2.22 0.61 9.72
N GLU A 42 -0.94 0.96 9.71
CA GLU A 42 -0.49 2.32 9.45
C GLU A 42 -0.68 2.68 7.97
N ILE A 43 -1.44 3.75 7.71
CA ILE A 43 -1.81 4.20 6.36
C ILE A 43 -1.30 5.64 6.16
N PRO A 44 -0.66 5.97 5.03
CA PRO A 44 -0.35 7.35 4.67
C PRO A 44 -1.59 8.26 4.65
N ILE A 45 -1.49 9.48 5.21
CA ILE A 45 -2.62 10.45 5.29
C ILE A 45 -3.26 10.76 3.92
N ASN A 46 -2.50 10.62 2.84
CA ASN A 46 -2.92 10.97 1.48
C ASN A 46 -3.74 9.88 0.76
N ILE A 47 -4.04 8.74 1.40
CA ILE A 47 -4.90 7.70 0.82
C ILE A 47 -6.16 7.51 1.68
N SER A 48 -7.32 7.48 1.03
CA SER A 48 -8.62 7.36 1.70
C SER A 48 -9.09 5.91 1.91
N VAL A 49 -8.47 4.95 1.21
CA VAL A 49 -8.84 3.52 1.28
C VAL A 49 -7.70 2.72 1.88
N CYS A 50 -7.99 1.93 2.91
CA CYS A 50 -7.00 1.05 3.52
C CYS A 50 -6.57 -0.06 2.55
N PRO A 51 -5.27 -0.21 2.25
CA PRO A 51 -4.80 -1.28 1.36
C PRO A 51 -4.88 -2.68 2.01
N VAL A 52 -5.03 -2.76 3.34
CA VAL A 52 -5.07 -4.03 4.09
C VAL A 52 -6.48 -4.59 4.22
N CYS A 53 -7.47 -3.74 4.54
CA CYS A 53 -8.84 -4.17 4.81
C CYS A 53 -9.88 -3.55 3.88
N SER A 54 -9.46 -2.71 2.94
CA SER A 54 -10.33 -1.99 1.98
C SER A 54 -11.37 -1.06 2.60
N TRP A 55 -11.28 -0.78 3.92
CA TRP A 55 -12.10 0.23 4.56
C TRP A 55 -11.79 1.62 3.99
N GLU A 56 -12.81 2.30 3.49
CA GLU A 56 -12.73 3.68 3.03
C GLU A 56 -13.07 4.64 4.18
N TYR A 57 -12.26 5.69 4.35
CA TYR A 57 -12.46 6.69 5.39
C TYR A 57 -13.83 7.37 5.23
N ASP A 58 -14.57 7.42 6.34
CA ASP A 58 -15.88 8.05 6.43
C ASP A 58 -15.99 8.79 7.76
N GLU A 59 -16.08 10.12 7.69
CA GLU A 59 -16.15 11.01 8.85
C GLU A 59 -17.36 10.71 9.76
N LYS A 60 -18.48 10.25 9.19
CA LYS A 60 -19.66 9.89 10.00
C LYS A 60 -19.40 8.62 10.80
N SER A 61 -18.80 7.62 10.17
CA SER A 61 -18.39 6.36 10.82
C SER A 61 -17.31 6.54 11.88
N ASN A 62 -16.50 7.61 11.77
CA ASN A 62 -15.51 7.99 12.79
C ASN A 62 -16.18 8.51 14.08
N ASN A 63 -17.33 9.18 13.95
CA ASN A 63 -18.09 9.70 15.09
C ASN A 63 -19.05 8.68 15.70
N ASP A 64 -19.57 7.74 14.88
CA ASP A 64 -20.46 6.65 15.29
C ASP A 64 -20.10 5.36 14.54
N GLU A 65 -19.50 4.40 15.24
CA GLU A 65 -19.06 3.15 14.62
C GLU A 65 -20.20 2.22 14.16
N HIS A 66 -21.44 2.50 14.58
CA HIS A 66 -22.64 1.80 14.12
C HIS A 66 -23.33 2.50 12.94
N TYR A 67 -22.84 3.67 12.51
CA TYR A 67 -23.35 4.37 11.34
C TYR A 67 -23.18 3.50 10.08
N PRO A 68 -24.24 3.32 9.27
CA PRO A 68 -24.15 2.61 7.99
C PRO A 68 -23.45 3.50 6.96
N SER A 69 -22.17 3.24 6.69
CA SER A 69 -21.33 4.06 5.81
C SER A 69 -21.77 3.99 4.36
N GLU A 70 -22.03 5.13 3.72
CA GLU A 70 -22.40 5.18 2.29
C GLU A 70 -21.21 4.76 1.40
N GLN A 71 -20.00 5.19 1.76
CA GLN A 71 -18.74 4.85 1.11
C GLN A 71 -18.46 3.34 1.20
N ASN A 72 -18.75 2.72 2.35
CA ASN A 72 -18.58 1.29 2.57
C ASN A 72 -19.86 0.48 2.29
N LYS A 73 -20.74 0.95 1.39
CA LYS A 73 -21.91 0.22 0.87
C LYS A 73 -22.91 -0.21 1.94
N GLY A 74 -23.10 0.64 2.95
CA GLY A 74 -23.99 0.43 4.09
C GLY A 74 -23.39 -0.36 5.25
N ILE A 75 -22.13 -0.81 5.15
CA ILE A 75 -21.44 -1.54 6.21
C ILE A 75 -20.96 -0.54 7.27
N SER A 76 -21.27 -0.81 8.54
CA SER A 76 -20.78 -0.03 9.67
C SER A 76 -19.33 -0.37 10.04
N LEU A 77 -18.64 0.53 10.73
CA LEU A 77 -17.26 0.29 11.17
C LEU A 77 -17.19 -0.91 12.13
N CYS A 78 -18.21 -1.08 12.99
CA CYS A 78 -18.32 -2.23 13.88
C CYS A 78 -18.39 -3.55 13.11
N GLU A 79 -19.25 -3.63 12.08
CA GLU A 79 -19.36 -4.81 11.22
C GLU A 79 -18.07 -5.07 10.44
N ALA A 80 -17.41 -4.02 9.93
CA ALA A 80 -16.14 -4.16 9.22
C ALA A 80 -15.02 -4.72 10.12
N LYS A 81 -14.91 -4.26 11.37
CA LYS A 81 -13.97 -4.80 12.36
C LYS A 81 -14.22 -6.29 12.62
N LEU A 82 -15.49 -6.68 12.77
CA LEU A 82 -15.88 -8.09 12.94
C LEU A 82 -15.52 -8.92 11.70
N ASN A 83 -15.86 -8.44 10.51
CA ASN A 83 -15.54 -9.11 9.25
C ASN A 83 -14.03 -9.28 9.08
N PHE A 84 -13.25 -8.24 9.35
CA PHE A 84 -11.79 -8.32 9.30
C PHE A 84 -11.26 -9.35 10.29
N GLY A 85 -11.70 -9.30 11.56
CA GLY A 85 -11.29 -10.27 12.59
C GLY A 85 -11.62 -11.73 12.22
N VAL A 86 -12.70 -11.97 11.48
CA VAL A 86 -13.13 -13.32 11.07
C VAL A 86 -12.44 -13.78 9.78
N PHE A 87 -12.34 -12.91 8.77
CA PHE A 87 -11.95 -13.30 7.41
C PHE A 87 -10.54 -12.87 6.99
N ALA A 88 -9.86 -11.97 7.71
CA ALA A 88 -8.51 -11.52 7.32
C ALA A 88 -7.48 -12.66 7.31
N ASN A 89 -7.68 -13.70 8.13
CA ASN A 89 -6.84 -14.91 8.10
C ASN A 89 -7.04 -15.78 6.85
N ALA A 90 -8.08 -15.53 6.05
CA ALA A 90 -8.33 -16.30 4.83
C ALA A 90 -7.46 -15.85 3.65
N TYR A 91 -6.88 -14.65 3.71
CA TYR A 91 -5.98 -14.11 2.68
C TYR A 91 -4.82 -13.38 3.36
N PRO A 92 -3.68 -14.05 3.63
CA PRO A 92 -2.48 -13.32 4.02
C PRO A 92 -2.16 -12.27 2.94
N PRO A 93 -1.67 -11.07 3.32
CA PRO A 93 -1.26 -10.08 2.36
C PRO A 93 -0.32 -10.74 1.37
N ILE A 94 -0.57 -10.57 0.08
CA ILE A 94 0.32 -11.02 -0.98
C ILE A 94 1.64 -10.30 -0.70
N LEU A 95 2.56 -10.99 -0.05
CA LEU A 95 3.93 -10.54 0.09
C LEU A 95 4.42 -10.41 -1.34
N TRP A 96 4.56 -9.18 -1.83
CA TRP A 96 5.28 -8.93 -3.06
C TRP A 96 6.71 -9.39 -2.78
N GLU A 97 7.05 -10.58 -3.26
CA GLU A 97 8.42 -11.07 -3.23
C GLU A 97 9.28 -10.04 -3.97
N LYS A 98 10.28 -9.53 -3.25
CA LYS A 98 11.27 -8.57 -3.76
C LYS A 98 12.21 -9.24 -4.74
#